data_AF-A0A0B7KNJ4-F1
#
_entry.id   AF-A0A0B7KNJ4-F1
#
_cell.length_a   1.000
_cell.length_b   1.000
_cell.length_c   1.000
_cell.angle_alpha   90.00
_cell.angle_beta   90.00
_cell.angle_gamma   90.00
#
_symmetry.space_group_name_H-M   'P 1'
#
loop_
_entity.id
_entity.type
_entity.pdbx_description
1 polymer ?
#
loop_
_entity_poly.entity_id
_entity_poly.type
_entity_poly.pdbx_seq_one_letter_code
_entity_poly.pdbx_strand_id
1 'polypeptide(L)'
;MSRSNHAELQFIPSSHPGTAPSRESQRRANAHAARVAHGRVRRFRVIEYQASQDSRKPKEKTDAPGSRPKRSRPQRSSGAAATASPLPSAEAGGFVLENPVTRIVSARKEPFALFARSFNQTESYLVDYYVHVVVPYQSVFCNRLWDKAEYRELMRGDWMRLVLARGYSLDALLLIACRHLAANKSLEPDGHQRYMELAVKYKLSCVKGLNETISDEVVSIISDATVATVVMLACDEFWIKEPSTARRHLDGALQMVNHNGGPQTLGLNGFLEHVLYKFWGDVQHGNQVMH
;
A
#
# COMPACT_ATOMS: atom_id res chain seq x y z
N MET A 1 45.46 3.05 -11.63
CA MET A 1 44.30 3.73 -10.99
C MET A 1 43.01 3.16 -11.56
N SER A 2 41.91 3.24 -10.82
CA SER A 2 40.74 2.34 -10.98
C SER A 2 39.93 2.58 -12.26
N ARG A 3 39.42 1.51 -12.88
CA ARG A 3 38.33 1.58 -13.87
C ARG A 3 36.99 1.38 -13.14
N SER A 4 36.10 2.35 -13.25
CA SER A 4 34.75 2.28 -12.71
C SER A 4 33.88 1.35 -13.56
N ASN A 5 33.55 0.16 -13.02
CA ASN A 5 32.56 -0.73 -13.63
C ASN A 5 31.14 -0.19 -13.37
N HIS A 6 30.66 0.66 -14.26
CA HIS A 6 29.22 0.94 -14.34
C HIS A 6 28.51 -0.29 -14.93
N ALA A 7 27.48 -0.78 -14.26
CA ALA A 7 26.70 -1.92 -14.74
C ALA A 7 25.80 -1.47 -15.90
N GLU A 8 26.25 -1.73 -17.12
CA GLU A 8 25.54 -1.38 -18.35
C GLU A 8 24.23 -2.20 -18.48
N LEU A 9 23.09 -1.51 -18.48
CA LEU A 9 21.77 -2.13 -18.57
C LEU A 9 21.49 -2.58 -20.02
N GLN A 10 21.76 -3.86 -20.30
CA GLN A 10 21.52 -4.45 -21.62
C GLN A 10 20.12 -5.05 -21.74
N PHE A 11 19.24 -4.40 -22.52
CA PHE A 11 17.93 -4.94 -22.85
C PHE A 11 18.02 -6.05 -23.91
N ILE A 12 17.27 -7.14 -23.73
CA ILE A 12 17.20 -8.26 -24.67
C ILE A 12 15.79 -8.32 -25.26
N PRO A 13 15.59 -7.96 -26.54
CA PRO A 13 14.28 -8.08 -27.19
C PRO A 13 13.96 -9.56 -27.44
N SER A 14 12.87 -10.04 -26.85
CA SER A 14 12.42 -11.44 -26.92
C SER A 14 11.19 -11.67 -27.83
N SER A 15 10.64 -10.61 -28.45
CA SER A 15 9.31 -10.66 -29.08
C SER A 15 9.16 -9.81 -30.36
N HIS A 16 10.24 -9.63 -31.13
CA HIS A 16 10.16 -8.99 -32.46
C HIS A 16 10.24 -10.04 -33.58
N PRO A 17 9.28 -10.08 -34.54
CA PRO A 17 9.20 -11.09 -35.60
C PRO A 17 10.26 -10.93 -36.72
N GLY A 18 11.41 -10.29 -36.42
CA GLY A 18 12.52 -10.09 -37.35
C GLY A 18 13.92 -10.23 -36.72
N THR A 19 14.02 -10.47 -35.42
CA THR A 19 15.32 -10.61 -34.72
C THR A 19 15.31 -11.84 -33.82
N ALA A 20 15.82 -12.97 -34.31
CA ALA A 20 16.04 -14.14 -33.48
C ALA A 20 17.09 -13.78 -32.39
N PRO A 21 16.81 -14.00 -31.09
CA PRO A 21 17.79 -13.72 -30.04
C PRO A 21 19.02 -14.61 -30.24
N SER A 22 20.21 -14.02 -30.16
CA SER A 22 21.45 -14.79 -30.32
C SER A 22 21.55 -15.85 -29.22
N ARG A 23 22.20 -16.99 -29.52
CA ARG A 23 22.45 -18.04 -28.52
C ARG A 23 23.13 -17.49 -27.25
N GLU A 24 23.92 -16.43 -27.39
CA GLU A 24 24.57 -15.77 -26.26
C GLU A 24 23.61 -14.91 -25.44
N SER A 25 22.72 -14.12 -26.05
CA SER A 25 21.73 -13.34 -25.29
C SER A 25 20.76 -14.26 -24.55
N GLN A 26 20.31 -15.35 -25.19
CA GLN A 26 19.49 -16.37 -24.51
C GLN A 26 20.24 -17.01 -23.33
N ARG A 27 21.53 -17.33 -23.49
CA ARG A 27 22.36 -17.87 -22.39
C ARG A 27 22.52 -16.86 -21.25
N ARG A 28 22.70 -15.56 -21.55
CA ARG A 28 22.78 -14.48 -20.55
C ARG A 28 21.45 -14.31 -19.80
N ALA A 29 20.31 -14.34 -20.51
CA ALA A 29 18.97 -14.29 -19.92
C ALA A 29 18.70 -15.49 -19.01
N ASN A 30 18.96 -16.72 -19.48
CA ASN A 30 18.78 -17.94 -18.69
C ASN A 30 19.68 -17.94 -17.44
N ALA A 31 20.94 -17.49 -17.56
CA ALA A 31 21.85 -17.35 -16.43
C ALA A 31 21.41 -16.27 -15.44
N HIS A 32 20.80 -15.17 -15.91
CA HIS A 32 20.19 -14.16 -15.04
C HIS A 32 18.98 -14.72 -14.29
N ALA A 33 18.05 -15.37 -14.99
CA ALA A 33 16.88 -16.03 -14.40
C ALA A 33 17.28 -17.07 -13.33
N ALA A 34 18.30 -17.89 -13.61
CA ALA A 34 18.85 -18.83 -12.64
C ALA A 34 19.45 -18.13 -11.40
N ARG A 35 20.24 -17.06 -11.59
CA ARG A 35 20.79 -16.26 -10.47
C ARG A 35 19.68 -15.64 -9.61
N VAL A 36 18.63 -15.09 -10.24
CA VAL A 36 17.47 -14.54 -9.53
C VAL A 36 16.72 -15.64 -8.77
N ALA A 37 16.46 -16.80 -9.40
CA ALA A 37 15.81 -17.93 -8.75
C ALA A 37 16.60 -18.45 -7.52
N HIS A 38 17.92 -18.66 -7.65
CA HIS A 38 18.77 -19.04 -6.52
C HIS A 38 18.83 -17.95 -5.44
N GLY A 39 18.83 -16.67 -5.83
CA GLY A 39 18.72 -15.53 -4.91
C GLY A 39 17.43 -15.54 -4.10
N ARG A 40 16.29 -15.81 -4.74
CA ARG A 40 14.98 -15.97 -4.08
C ARG A 40 14.99 -17.13 -3.10
N VAL A 41 15.45 -18.33 -3.51
CA VAL A 41 15.57 -19.51 -2.61
C VAL A 41 16.45 -19.20 -1.39
N ARG A 42 17.55 -18.46 -1.57
CA ARG A 42 18.41 -18.05 -0.44
C ARG A 42 17.67 -17.08 0.51
N ARG A 43 16.90 -16.13 -0.01
CA ARG A 43 16.10 -15.20 0.82
C ARG A 43 15.04 -15.95 1.63
N PHE A 44 14.29 -16.89 1.03
CA PHE A 44 13.30 -17.70 1.75
C PHE A 44 13.90 -18.48 2.92
N ARG A 45 15.06 -19.13 2.72
CA ARG A 45 15.77 -19.85 3.80
C ARG A 45 16.20 -18.95 4.97
N VAL A 46 16.53 -17.68 4.70
CA VAL A 46 16.86 -16.71 5.75
C VAL A 46 15.63 -16.30 6.54
N ILE A 47 14.50 -16.06 5.86
CA ILE A 47 13.21 -15.73 6.49
C ILE A 47 12.73 -16.89 7.38
N GLU A 48 12.77 -18.12 6.87
CA GLU A 48 12.42 -19.34 7.61
C GLU A 48 13.31 -19.53 8.86
N TYR A 49 14.62 -19.33 8.72
CA TYR A 49 15.54 -19.37 9.85
C TYR A 49 15.24 -18.30 10.91
N GLN A 50 14.94 -17.06 10.50
CA GLN A 50 14.58 -15.97 11.42
C GLN A 50 13.26 -16.26 12.16
N ALA A 51 12.23 -16.74 11.47
CA ALA A 51 10.97 -17.17 12.09
C ALA A 51 11.18 -18.31 13.12
N SER A 52 12.10 -19.24 12.83
CA SER A 52 12.48 -20.33 13.74
C SER A 52 13.30 -19.86 14.97
N GLN A 53 13.96 -18.71 14.88
CA GLN A 53 14.72 -18.09 15.97
C GLN A 53 13.79 -17.31 16.92
N ASP A 54 12.85 -16.52 16.39
CA ASP A 54 11.92 -15.75 17.22
C ASP A 54 10.96 -16.63 18.02
N SER A 55 10.58 -17.79 17.48
CA SER A 55 9.78 -18.80 18.20
C SER A 55 10.55 -19.61 19.26
N ARG A 56 11.87 -19.39 19.42
CA ARG A 56 12.72 -20.05 20.43
C ARG A 56 13.10 -19.18 21.63
N LYS A 57 12.64 -17.92 21.70
CA LYS A 57 12.88 -17.05 22.87
C LYS A 57 12.06 -17.52 24.08
N PRO A 58 12.67 -17.89 25.22
CA PRO A 58 11.92 -18.27 26.42
C PRO A 58 11.15 -17.08 26.99
N LYS A 59 9.90 -17.30 27.42
CA LYS A 59 9.16 -16.32 28.22
C LYS A 59 9.71 -16.30 29.65
N GLU A 60 10.60 -15.36 29.93
CA GLU A 60 11.09 -15.11 31.29
C GLU A 60 9.96 -14.48 32.12
N LYS A 61 9.70 -15.03 33.32
CA LYS A 61 8.61 -14.59 34.21
C LYS A 61 9.05 -13.37 35.03
N THR A 62 8.13 -12.43 35.20
CA THR A 62 8.29 -11.27 36.07
C THR A 62 8.21 -11.67 37.54
N ASP A 63 9.24 -11.35 38.33
CA ASP A 63 9.16 -11.21 39.79
C ASP A 63 10.23 -10.19 40.27
N ALA A 64 9.96 -9.53 41.40
CA ALA A 64 10.61 -8.28 41.81
C ALA A 64 11.71 -8.49 42.90
N PRO A 65 12.37 -7.45 43.49
CA PRO A 65 13.83 -7.39 43.47
C PRO A 65 14.52 -7.66 44.81
N GLY A 66 15.76 -8.18 44.77
CA GLY A 66 16.58 -8.40 45.97
C GLY A 66 18.09 -8.38 45.75
N SER A 67 18.77 -7.48 46.48
CA SER A 67 20.14 -7.63 47.02
C SER A 67 21.36 -7.67 46.08
N ARG A 68 22.12 -6.57 46.15
CA ARG A 68 23.49 -6.37 45.61
C ARG A 68 24.55 -6.82 46.62
N PRO A 69 25.79 -7.13 46.18
CA PRO A 69 26.97 -6.59 46.90
C PRO A 69 27.97 -5.83 46.00
N LYS A 70 28.84 -5.04 46.65
CA LYS A 70 29.74 -4.03 46.02
C LYS A 70 31.22 -4.46 46.07
N ARG A 71 32.01 -4.04 45.07
CA ARG A 71 33.46 -3.72 45.12
C ARG A 71 33.85 -3.05 43.78
N SER A 72 34.80 -2.10 43.66
CA SER A 72 35.32 -1.06 44.57
C SER A 72 36.12 0.00 43.77
N ARG A 73 36.22 1.23 44.30
CA ARG A 73 36.87 2.46 43.76
C ARG A 73 38.37 2.26 43.39
N PRO A 74 39.01 3.09 42.52
CA PRO A 74 39.25 4.53 42.79
C PRO A 74 38.96 5.55 41.65
N GLN A 75 38.88 6.84 42.04
CA GLN A 75 38.79 8.03 41.17
C GLN A 75 40.18 8.58 40.80
N ARG A 76 40.24 9.43 39.76
CA ARG A 76 41.08 10.64 39.77
C ARG A 76 40.31 11.82 39.15
N SER A 77 40.62 13.05 39.55
CA SER A 77 39.77 14.23 39.34
C SER A 77 40.56 15.51 39.03
N SER A 78 40.11 16.26 38.02
CA SER A 78 40.28 17.71 37.81
C SER A 78 39.47 18.11 36.56
N GLY A 79 38.88 19.29 36.41
CA GLY A 79 38.60 20.39 37.36
C GLY A 79 38.13 21.65 36.61
N ALA A 80 37.29 22.49 37.25
CA ALA A 80 36.90 23.86 36.82
C ALA A 80 36.12 23.99 35.48
N ALA A 81 35.31 25.03 35.19
CA ALA A 81 34.75 26.16 35.97
C ALA A 81 33.36 26.53 35.40
N ALA A 82 32.62 27.45 36.05
CA ALA A 82 31.29 27.89 35.62
C ALA A 82 31.21 29.40 35.33
N THR A 83 30.39 29.78 34.36
CA THR A 83 29.84 31.13 34.07
C THR A 83 28.49 30.92 33.33
N ALA A 84 27.31 31.20 33.89
CA ALA A 84 26.69 32.49 34.27
C ALA A 84 26.45 33.42 33.04
N SER A 85 25.27 33.39 32.38
CA SER A 85 24.06 34.24 32.64
C SER A 85 23.80 35.16 31.42
N PRO A 86 22.68 35.93 31.26
CA PRO A 86 21.32 35.88 31.84
C PRO A 86 20.14 36.05 30.81
N LEU A 87 18.89 35.94 31.30
CA LEU A 87 17.66 36.60 30.77
C LEU A 87 17.34 37.80 31.68
N PRO A 88 16.81 38.95 31.17
CA PRO A 88 15.35 39.20 31.13
C PRO A 88 14.95 40.06 29.88
N SER A 89 13.72 40.52 29.61
CA SER A 89 12.54 40.85 30.44
C SER A 89 11.20 40.60 29.73
N ALA A 90 10.12 40.53 30.51
CA ALA A 90 8.73 40.61 30.05
C ALA A 90 8.22 42.07 30.10
N GLU A 91 6.98 42.28 29.61
CA GLU A 91 5.99 43.38 29.77
C GLU A 91 5.32 43.62 28.39
N ALA A 92 4.00 43.82 28.21
CA ALA A 92 2.83 43.56 29.05
C ALA A 92 1.55 43.58 28.16
N GLY A 93 0.41 43.11 28.68
CA GLY A 93 -0.93 43.58 28.29
C GLY A 93 -1.49 43.23 26.90
N GLY A 94 -2.19 42.09 26.79
CA GLY A 94 -2.92 41.73 25.56
C GLY A 94 -3.81 40.49 25.68
N PHE A 95 -4.79 40.49 26.59
CA PHE A 95 -5.81 39.43 26.65
C PHE A 95 -6.80 39.56 25.48
N VAL A 96 -6.35 39.17 24.28
CA VAL A 96 -7.28 38.79 23.19
C VAL A 96 -7.86 37.44 23.56
N LEU A 97 -9.18 37.34 23.65
CA LEU A 97 -9.87 36.10 23.95
C LEU A 97 -9.70 35.14 22.76
N GLU A 98 -8.66 34.30 22.77
CA GLU A 98 -8.42 33.32 21.71
C GLU A 98 -9.62 32.39 21.56
N ASN A 99 -10.31 32.50 20.41
CA ASN A 99 -11.44 31.64 20.09
C ASN A 99 -10.99 30.17 20.11
N PRO A 100 -11.58 29.29 20.95
CA PRO A 100 -11.09 27.92 21.14
C PRO A 100 -11.06 27.07 19.86
N VAL A 101 -11.78 27.49 18.81
CA VAL A 101 -11.77 26.82 17.50
C VAL A 101 -10.40 26.85 16.80
N THR A 102 -9.64 27.95 16.86
CA THR A 102 -8.39 28.07 16.08
C THR A 102 -7.23 27.25 16.66
N ARG A 103 -7.17 27.06 17.97
CA ARG A 103 -6.16 26.19 18.60
C ARG A 103 -6.43 24.70 18.38
N ILE A 104 -7.67 24.29 18.13
CA ILE A 104 -8.01 22.90 17.75
C ILE A 104 -7.49 22.57 16.34
N VAL A 105 -7.38 23.56 15.44
CA VAL A 105 -6.88 23.33 14.07
C VAL A 105 -5.35 23.31 14.01
N SER A 106 -4.67 24.19 14.75
CA SER A 106 -3.19 24.28 14.70
C SER A 106 -2.46 23.24 15.57
N ALA A 107 -3.06 22.78 16.68
CA ALA A 107 -2.45 21.77 17.55
C ALA A 107 -2.62 20.32 17.06
N ARG A 108 -3.43 20.08 16.01
CA ARG A 108 -3.49 18.79 15.31
C ARG A 108 -2.31 18.62 14.37
N LYS A 109 -1.12 18.50 14.95
CA LYS A 109 -0.05 17.73 14.32
C LYS A 109 -0.42 16.26 14.48
N GLU A 110 -1.38 15.81 13.65
CA GLU A 110 -2.09 14.53 13.73
C GLU A 110 -1.12 13.37 14.06
N PRO A 111 -1.16 12.80 15.28
CA PRO A 111 -0.32 11.66 15.66
C PRO A 111 -0.70 10.39 14.89
N PHE A 112 -1.81 10.43 14.15
CA PHE A 112 -2.43 9.34 13.41
C PHE A 112 -2.74 9.77 11.97
N ALA A 113 -1.78 10.39 11.28
CA ALA A 113 -1.84 10.58 9.83
C ALA A 113 -1.73 9.22 9.09
N LEU A 114 -2.77 8.41 9.21
CA LEU A 114 -2.97 7.12 8.54
C LEU A 114 -3.33 7.29 7.05
N PHE A 115 -3.53 8.54 6.61
CA PHE A 115 -3.92 8.90 5.26
C PHE A 115 -2.72 9.48 4.50
N ALA A 116 -2.55 9.08 3.24
CA ALA A 116 -1.45 9.53 2.40
C ALA A 116 -1.43 11.04 2.11
N ARG A 117 -2.58 11.72 2.22
CA ARG A 117 -2.72 13.18 2.10
C ARG A 117 -3.97 13.66 2.84
N SER A 118 -4.06 14.97 3.07
CA SER A 118 -5.30 15.62 3.48
C SER A 118 -6.33 15.59 2.35
N PHE A 119 -7.61 15.46 2.72
CA PHE A 119 -8.73 15.44 1.77
C PHE A 119 -9.30 16.84 1.54
N ASN A 120 -9.66 17.15 0.30
CA ASN A 120 -10.59 18.26 0.02
C ASN A 120 -12.06 17.82 0.24
N GLN A 121 -13.01 18.76 0.22
CA GLN A 121 -14.43 18.48 0.48
C GLN A 121 -15.03 17.41 -0.46
N THR A 122 -14.62 17.37 -1.73
CA THR A 122 -15.09 16.34 -2.68
C THR A 122 -14.50 14.97 -2.32
N GLU A 123 -13.24 14.90 -1.93
CA GLU A 123 -12.59 13.65 -1.51
C GLU A 123 -13.18 13.11 -0.20
N SER A 124 -13.44 13.97 0.77
CA SER A 124 -14.12 13.59 2.01
C SER A 124 -15.50 12.98 1.74
N TYR A 125 -16.28 13.59 0.83
CA TYR A 125 -17.57 13.05 0.39
C TYR A 125 -17.42 11.71 -0.34
N LEU A 126 -16.44 11.55 -1.23
CA LEU A 126 -16.22 10.32 -1.97
C LEU A 126 -15.76 9.15 -1.08
N VAL A 127 -14.95 9.42 -0.05
CA VAL A 127 -14.55 8.43 0.97
C VAL A 127 -15.76 7.97 1.79
N ASP A 128 -16.58 8.92 2.25
CA ASP A 128 -17.82 8.61 2.99
C ASP A 128 -18.82 7.81 2.14
N TYR A 129 -19.03 8.24 0.89
CA TYR A 129 -19.89 7.57 -0.08
C TYR A 129 -19.39 6.14 -0.39
N TYR A 130 -18.08 5.94 -0.51
CA TYR A 130 -17.51 4.61 -0.71
C TYR A 130 -17.87 3.67 0.44
N VAL A 131 -17.67 4.13 1.67
CA VAL A 131 -17.93 3.36 2.91
C VAL A 131 -19.41 3.05 3.11
N HIS A 132 -20.30 4.01 2.85
CA HIS A 132 -21.72 3.89 3.17
C HIS A 132 -22.60 3.41 2.01
N VAL A 133 -22.16 3.52 0.75
CA VAL A 133 -22.95 3.13 -0.43
C VAL A 133 -22.26 2.03 -1.24
N VAL A 134 -21.00 2.23 -1.62
CA VAL A 134 -20.29 1.29 -2.51
C VAL A 134 -19.97 -0.03 -1.83
N VAL A 135 -19.47 -0.01 -0.59
CA VAL A 135 -19.15 -1.23 0.17
C VAL A 135 -20.40 -2.11 0.43
N PRO A 136 -21.55 -1.57 0.88
CA PRO A 136 -22.79 -2.33 0.94
C PRO A 136 -23.25 -2.88 -0.40
N TYR A 137 -23.20 -2.09 -1.49
CA TYR A 137 -23.53 -2.56 -2.84
C TYR A 137 -22.64 -3.74 -3.25
N GLN A 138 -21.31 -3.58 -3.19
CA GLN A 138 -20.34 -4.64 -3.51
C GLN A 138 -20.52 -5.90 -2.66
N SER A 139 -20.92 -5.76 -1.39
CA SER A 139 -21.16 -6.92 -0.51
C SER A 139 -22.21 -7.88 -1.07
N VAL A 140 -23.21 -7.39 -1.80
CA VAL A 140 -24.27 -8.20 -2.43
C VAL A 140 -23.73 -9.08 -3.57
N PHE A 141 -22.69 -8.65 -4.26
CA PHE A 141 -22.07 -9.42 -5.35
C PHE A 141 -20.94 -10.33 -4.82
N CYS A 142 -20.29 -9.92 -3.73
CA CYS A 142 -19.31 -10.75 -3.01
C CYS A 142 -19.92 -11.92 -2.21
N ASN A 143 -21.26 -12.09 -2.16
CA ASN A 143 -22.00 -13.10 -1.38
C ASN A 143 -21.49 -14.55 -1.42
N ARG A 144 -20.83 -14.99 -2.50
CA ARG A 144 -20.58 -16.43 -2.73
C ARG A 144 -19.66 -17.14 -1.73
N LEU A 145 -18.94 -16.42 -0.86
CA LEU A 145 -17.84 -17.00 -0.07
C LEU A 145 -17.61 -16.39 1.33
N TRP A 146 -18.30 -15.31 1.71
CA TRP A 146 -18.13 -14.66 3.01
C TRP A 146 -19.47 -14.14 3.53
N ASP A 147 -19.68 -14.11 4.84
CA ASP A 147 -20.83 -13.44 5.43
C ASP A 147 -20.87 -11.94 5.05
N LYS A 148 -22.08 -11.42 4.79
CA LYS A 148 -22.28 -10.05 4.34
C LYS A 148 -21.87 -9.01 5.39
N ALA A 149 -22.02 -9.29 6.68
CA ALA A 149 -21.62 -8.35 7.74
C ALA A 149 -20.11 -8.35 7.90
N GLU A 150 -19.48 -9.52 7.97
CA GLU A 150 -18.03 -9.63 8.14
C GLU A 150 -17.25 -9.07 6.93
N TYR A 151 -17.72 -9.28 5.69
CA TYR A 151 -17.19 -8.58 4.51
C TYR A 151 -17.22 -7.05 4.68
N ARG A 152 -18.35 -6.50 5.18
CA ARG A 152 -18.48 -5.04 5.38
C ARG A 152 -17.57 -4.53 6.50
N GLU A 153 -17.35 -5.30 7.56
CA GLU A 153 -16.40 -4.94 8.61
C GLU A 153 -14.95 -4.92 8.10
N LEU A 154 -14.53 -5.95 7.37
CA LEU A 154 -13.20 -6.01 6.73
C LEU A 154 -12.99 -4.86 5.74
N MET A 155 -14.02 -4.56 4.92
CA MET A 155 -13.99 -3.44 3.99
C MET A 155 -13.96 -2.06 4.66
N ARG A 156 -14.57 -1.90 5.85
CA ARG A 156 -14.56 -0.65 6.62
C ARG A 156 -13.31 -0.46 7.48
N GLY A 157 -12.77 -1.54 8.01
CA GLY A 157 -11.60 -1.52 8.89
C GLY A 157 -10.30 -1.64 8.09
N ASP A 158 -9.88 -2.88 7.87
CA ASP A 158 -8.54 -3.20 7.38
C ASP A 158 -8.31 -2.80 5.92
N TRP A 159 -9.33 -2.92 5.07
CA TRP A 159 -9.25 -2.44 3.69
C TRP A 159 -9.10 -0.92 3.61
N MET A 160 -9.90 -0.13 4.36
CA MET A 160 -9.75 1.33 4.41
C MET A 160 -8.36 1.72 4.90
N ARG A 161 -7.84 1.09 5.95
CA ARG A 161 -6.46 1.33 6.42
C ARG A 161 -5.43 1.05 5.33
N LEU A 162 -5.60 -0.05 4.59
CA LEU A 162 -4.69 -0.44 3.51
C LEU A 162 -4.68 0.59 2.37
N VAL A 163 -5.85 0.97 1.86
CA VAL A 163 -5.95 1.83 0.67
C VAL A 163 -5.73 3.31 0.97
N LEU A 164 -6.07 3.80 2.17
CA LEU A 164 -5.83 5.20 2.53
C LEU A 164 -4.34 5.49 2.82
N ALA A 165 -3.54 4.47 3.14
CA ALA A 165 -2.12 4.61 3.49
C ALA A 165 -1.21 5.01 2.31
N ARG A 166 -1.63 4.88 1.05
CA ARG A 166 -0.86 5.28 -0.15
C ARG A 166 -1.68 6.16 -1.09
N GLY A 167 -1.05 7.19 -1.66
CA GLY A 167 -1.73 8.22 -2.45
C GLY A 167 -2.47 7.67 -3.68
N TYR A 168 -1.83 6.77 -4.44
CA TYR A 168 -2.45 6.13 -5.59
C TYR A 168 -3.52 5.09 -5.21
N SER A 169 -3.43 4.48 -4.03
CA SER A 169 -4.42 3.53 -3.52
C SER A 169 -5.69 4.25 -3.06
N LEU A 170 -5.52 5.42 -2.43
CA LEU A 170 -6.59 6.37 -2.16
C LEU A 170 -7.24 6.83 -3.48
N ASP A 171 -6.44 7.21 -4.48
CA ASP A 171 -6.98 7.60 -5.79
C ASP A 171 -7.79 6.45 -6.43
N ALA A 172 -7.40 5.19 -6.25
CA ALA A 172 -8.19 4.05 -6.73
C ALA A 172 -9.55 3.94 -6.01
N LEU A 173 -9.62 4.25 -4.72
CA LEU A 173 -10.88 4.28 -3.97
C LEU A 173 -11.80 5.39 -4.48
N LEU A 174 -11.23 6.58 -4.69
CA LEU A 174 -11.94 7.76 -5.21
C LEU A 174 -12.43 7.52 -6.65
N LEU A 175 -11.64 6.85 -7.50
CA LEU A 175 -12.05 6.36 -8.82
C LEU A 175 -13.32 5.50 -8.73
N ILE A 176 -13.30 4.47 -7.88
CA ILE A 176 -14.41 3.53 -7.72
C ILE A 176 -15.68 4.24 -7.21
N ALA A 177 -15.54 5.17 -6.26
CA ALA A 177 -16.66 6.02 -5.82
C ALA A 177 -17.22 6.90 -6.95
N CYS A 178 -16.35 7.57 -7.73
CA CYS A 178 -16.74 8.38 -8.87
C CYS A 178 -17.46 7.57 -9.97
N ARG A 179 -17.03 6.34 -10.25
CA ARG A 179 -17.71 5.45 -11.22
C ARG A 179 -19.11 5.07 -10.77
N HIS A 180 -19.25 4.66 -9.51
CA HIS A 180 -20.55 4.27 -8.96
C HIS A 180 -21.52 5.48 -8.95
N LEU A 181 -21.02 6.68 -8.65
CA LEU A 181 -21.79 7.92 -8.79
C LEU A 181 -22.16 8.17 -10.26
N ALA A 182 -21.20 8.20 -11.19
CA ALA A 182 -21.49 8.46 -12.61
C ALA A 182 -22.48 7.47 -13.24
N ALA A 183 -22.55 6.23 -12.75
CA ALA A 183 -23.53 5.23 -13.18
C ALA A 183 -24.97 5.49 -12.67
N ASN A 184 -25.15 6.33 -11.64
CA ASN A 184 -26.46 6.67 -11.11
C ASN A 184 -27.23 7.59 -12.07
N LYS A 185 -28.26 7.01 -12.72
CA LYS A 185 -29.12 7.68 -13.71
C LYS A 185 -29.97 8.84 -13.15
N SER A 186 -30.02 9.02 -11.83
CA SER A 186 -30.72 10.14 -11.18
C SER A 186 -29.85 11.38 -10.97
N LEU A 187 -28.59 11.38 -11.42
CA LEU A 187 -27.76 12.59 -11.46
C LEU A 187 -28.08 13.45 -12.67
N GLU A 188 -28.09 14.76 -12.46
CA GLU A 188 -28.09 15.75 -13.53
C GLU A 188 -26.85 15.60 -14.45
N PRO A 189 -26.94 15.96 -15.74
CA PRO A 189 -25.85 15.78 -16.72
C PRO A 189 -24.50 16.34 -16.26
N ASP A 190 -24.49 17.53 -15.65
CA ASP A 190 -23.28 18.18 -15.12
C ASP A 190 -22.65 17.36 -13.98
N GLY A 191 -23.48 16.71 -13.17
CA GLY A 191 -23.04 15.82 -12.09
C GLY A 191 -22.40 14.54 -12.64
N HIS A 192 -23.02 13.93 -13.65
CA HIS A 192 -22.45 12.78 -14.36
C HIS A 192 -21.08 13.11 -14.97
N GLN A 193 -20.99 14.20 -15.73
CA GLN A 193 -19.77 14.64 -16.40
C GLN A 193 -18.65 14.91 -15.38
N ARG A 194 -18.93 15.63 -14.29
CA ARG A 194 -17.97 15.92 -13.22
C ARG A 194 -17.37 14.66 -12.60
N TYR A 195 -18.19 13.64 -12.32
CA TYR A 195 -17.68 12.39 -11.75
C TYR A 195 -16.91 11.54 -12.77
N MET A 196 -17.26 11.59 -14.06
CA MET A 196 -16.49 10.96 -15.13
C MET A 196 -15.08 11.58 -15.29
N GLU A 197 -14.98 12.91 -15.23
CA GLU A 197 -13.69 13.62 -15.28
C GLU A 197 -12.81 13.30 -14.05
N LEU A 198 -13.40 13.29 -12.86
CA LEU A 198 -12.71 12.87 -11.63
C LEU A 198 -12.24 11.41 -11.72
N ALA A 199 -13.07 10.49 -12.22
CA ALA A 199 -12.68 9.10 -12.44
C ALA A 199 -11.46 9.01 -13.38
N VAL A 200 -11.46 9.70 -14.52
CA VAL A 200 -10.30 9.71 -15.44
C VAL A 200 -9.04 10.27 -14.76
N LYS A 201 -9.16 11.37 -14.01
CA LYS A 201 -8.05 11.96 -13.24
C LYS A 201 -7.47 10.96 -12.23
N TYR A 202 -8.33 10.31 -11.44
CA TYR A 202 -7.89 9.35 -10.42
C TYR A 202 -7.29 8.09 -11.04
N LYS A 203 -7.87 7.54 -12.11
CA LYS A 203 -7.31 6.40 -12.86
C LYS A 203 -5.91 6.70 -13.42
N LEU A 204 -5.70 7.90 -13.97
CA LEU A 204 -4.38 8.34 -14.43
C LEU A 204 -3.36 8.42 -13.28
N SER A 205 -3.77 8.92 -12.11
CA SER A 205 -2.93 8.93 -10.91
C SER A 205 -2.54 7.52 -10.47
N CYS A 206 -3.50 6.59 -10.45
CA CYS A 206 -3.27 5.18 -10.12
C CYS A 206 -2.22 4.54 -11.02
N VAL A 207 -2.38 4.67 -12.35
CA VAL A 207 -1.46 4.06 -13.32
C VAL A 207 -0.05 4.65 -13.22
N LYS A 208 0.09 5.98 -12.99
CA LYS A 208 1.39 6.61 -12.77
C LYS A 208 2.07 6.10 -11.49
N GLY A 209 1.38 6.18 -10.35
CA GLY A 209 1.93 5.74 -9.07
C GLY A 209 2.26 4.26 -9.02
N LEU A 210 1.50 3.41 -9.73
CA LEU A 210 1.83 1.99 -9.92
C LEU A 210 3.09 1.81 -10.77
N ASN A 211 3.22 2.50 -11.91
CA ASN A 211 4.40 2.38 -12.76
C ASN A 211 5.69 2.84 -12.06
N GLU A 212 5.61 3.93 -11.29
CA GLU A 212 6.69 4.43 -10.43
C GLU A 212 7.04 3.38 -9.37
N THR A 213 6.04 2.91 -8.60
CA THR A 213 6.23 1.88 -7.56
C THR A 213 6.86 0.59 -8.13
N ILE A 214 6.37 0.06 -9.25
CA ILE A 214 6.84 -1.20 -9.84
C ILE A 214 8.26 -1.05 -10.39
N SER A 215 8.62 0.14 -10.90
CA SER A 215 9.95 0.44 -11.43
C SER A 215 11.00 0.52 -10.33
N ASP A 216 10.64 1.04 -9.16
CA ASP A 216 11.50 1.07 -7.97
C ASP A 216 11.53 -0.30 -7.23
N GLU A 217 10.41 -1.04 -7.18
CA GLU A 217 10.27 -2.26 -6.38
C GLU A 217 10.90 -3.54 -7.01
N VAL A 218 11.66 -3.43 -8.11
CA VAL A 218 12.28 -4.57 -8.86
C VAL A 218 13.18 -5.48 -7.99
N VAL A 219 13.60 -5.05 -6.80
CA VAL A 219 14.42 -5.84 -5.86
C VAL A 219 13.70 -6.14 -4.52
N SER A 220 12.57 -5.48 -4.23
CA SER A 220 11.87 -5.51 -2.94
C SER A 220 10.53 -6.26 -2.99
N ILE A 221 9.93 -6.47 -1.82
CA ILE A 221 8.58 -7.05 -1.72
C ILE A 221 7.57 -5.99 -2.18
N ILE A 222 6.63 -6.40 -3.03
CA ILE A 222 5.57 -5.53 -3.54
C ILE A 222 4.48 -5.41 -2.49
N SER A 223 4.05 -4.19 -2.16
CA SER A 223 3.12 -4.00 -1.03
C SER A 223 1.70 -4.49 -1.30
N ASP A 224 0.99 -4.94 -0.27
CA ASP A 224 -0.43 -5.29 -0.32
C ASP A 224 -1.29 -4.15 -0.89
N ALA A 225 -0.95 -2.89 -0.59
CA ALA A 225 -1.62 -1.72 -1.13
C ALA A 225 -1.40 -1.58 -2.64
N THR A 226 -0.22 -1.92 -3.14
CA THR A 226 0.08 -2.02 -4.59
C THR A 226 -0.84 -3.06 -5.24
N VAL A 227 -0.93 -4.27 -4.66
CA VAL A 227 -1.78 -5.36 -5.18
C VAL A 227 -3.27 -4.98 -5.14
N ALA A 228 -3.75 -4.43 -4.02
CA ALA A 228 -5.13 -3.96 -3.87
C ALA A 228 -5.49 -2.87 -4.90
N THR A 229 -4.58 -1.93 -5.16
CA THR A 229 -4.77 -0.90 -6.21
C THR A 229 -4.96 -1.53 -7.59
N VAL A 230 -4.17 -2.55 -7.93
CA VAL A 230 -4.29 -3.26 -9.22
C VAL A 230 -5.62 -4.03 -9.32
N VAL A 231 -6.04 -4.67 -8.23
CA VAL A 231 -7.37 -5.31 -8.14
C VAL A 231 -8.50 -4.28 -8.34
N MET A 232 -8.39 -3.10 -7.72
CA MET A 232 -9.38 -2.02 -7.89
C MET A 232 -9.40 -1.44 -9.31
N LEU A 233 -8.26 -1.32 -9.97
CA LEU A 233 -8.21 -0.98 -11.40
C LEU A 233 -8.91 -2.04 -12.25
N ALA A 234 -8.71 -3.33 -11.97
CA ALA A 234 -9.45 -4.38 -12.63
C ALA A 234 -10.98 -4.27 -12.41
N CYS A 235 -11.42 -3.85 -11.22
CA CYS A 235 -12.84 -3.59 -10.94
C CYS A 235 -13.39 -2.42 -11.76
N ASP A 236 -12.63 -1.33 -11.91
CA ASP A 236 -12.99 -0.21 -12.80
C ASP A 236 -13.16 -0.66 -14.25
N GLU A 237 -12.18 -1.40 -14.79
CA GLU A 237 -12.24 -1.93 -16.16
C GLU A 237 -13.47 -2.84 -16.36
N PHE A 238 -13.76 -3.71 -15.39
CA PHE A 238 -14.91 -4.61 -15.45
C PHE A 238 -16.24 -3.84 -15.44
N TRP A 239 -16.37 -2.79 -14.62
CA TRP A 239 -17.56 -1.93 -14.58
C TRP A 239 -17.76 -1.12 -15.87
N ILE A 240 -16.68 -0.63 -16.51
CA ILE A 240 -16.78 0.01 -17.83
C ILE A 240 -16.87 -0.98 -19.00
N LYS A 241 -17.02 -2.28 -18.70
CA LYS A 241 -17.22 -3.39 -19.65
C LYS A 241 -16.02 -3.68 -20.55
N GLU A 242 -14.81 -3.50 -20.02
CA GLU A 242 -13.52 -3.82 -20.63
C GLU A 242 -12.85 -5.05 -19.98
N PRO A 243 -13.45 -6.27 -20.08
CA PRO A 243 -12.96 -7.47 -19.38
C PRO A 243 -11.55 -7.87 -19.83
N SER A 244 -11.17 -7.55 -21.06
CA SER A 244 -9.82 -7.77 -21.59
C SER A 244 -8.75 -6.93 -20.89
N THR A 245 -9.11 -5.74 -20.39
CA THR A 245 -8.22 -4.86 -19.61
C THR A 245 -8.26 -5.25 -18.13
N ALA A 246 -9.44 -5.59 -17.59
CA ALA A 246 -9.57 -6.16 -16.24
C ALA A 246 -8.69 -7.41 -16.06
N ARG A 247 -8.73 -8.34 -17.02
CA ARG A 247 -7.89 -9.54 -17.04
C ARG A 247 -6.40 -9.20 -16.99
N ARG A 248 -5.93 -8.26 -17.82
CA ARG A 248 -4.52 -7.82 -17.84
C ARG A 248 -4.06 -7.25 -16.50
N HIS A 249 -4.91 -6.52 -15.78
CA HIS A 249 -4.59 -6.06 -14.42
C HIS A 249 -4.48 -7.23 -13.44
N LEU A 250 -5.41 -8.19 -13.47
CA LEU A 250 -5.39 -9.34 -12.57
C LEU A 250 -4.22 -10.31 -12.86
N ASP A 251 -3.88 -10.53 -14.14
CA ASP A 251 -2.63 -11.20 -14.56
C ASP A 251 -1.39 -10.51 -13.95
N GLY A 252 -1.39 -9.18 -13.92
CA GLY A 252 -0.35 -8.37 -13.26
C GLY A 252 -0.33 -8.58 -11.75
N ALA A 253 -1.47 -8.49 -11.08
CA ALA A 253 -1.59 -8.72 -9.63
C ALA A 253 -1.10 -10.12 -9.23
N LEU A 254 -1.47 -11.16 -9.98
CA LEU A 254 -0.98 -12.53 -9.76
C LEU A 254 0.54 -12.64 -9.95
N GLN A 255 1.14 -11.92 -10.90
CA GLN A 255 2.60 -11.85 -11.03
C GLN A 255 3.26 -11.15 -9.82
N MET A 256 2.65 -10.10 -9.26
CA MET A 256 3.15 -9.43 -8.04
C MET A 256 3.11 -10.38 -6.83
N VAL A 257 2.02 -11.11 -6.63
CA VAL A 257 1.86 -12.12 -5.57
C VAL A 257 2.89 -13.25 -5.73
N ASN A 258 3.06 -13.75 -6.96
CA ASN A 258 4.05 -14.77 -7.27
C ASN A 258 5.49 -14.26 -7.12
N HIS A 259 5.75 -12.95 -7.27
CA HIS A 259 7.04 -12.33 -6.98
C HIS A 259 7.34 -12.35 -5.47
N ASN A 260 6.38 -11.95 -4.65
CA ASN A 260 6.49 -11.95 -3.18
C ASN A 260 6.71 -13.34 -2.58
N GLY A 261 6.09 -14.38 -3.16
CA GLY A 261 6.28 -15.77 -2.74
C GLY A 261 5.05 -16.66 -2.84
N GLY A 262 3.93 -16.15 -3.35
CA GLY A 262 2.66 -16.86 -3.45
C GLY A 262 1.54 -16.21 -2.63
N PRO A 263 0.29 -16.69 -2.77
CA PRO A 263 -0.90 -16.12 -2.16
C PRO A 263 -0.79 -15.87 -0.66
N GLN A 264 -0.18 -16.81 0.05
CA GLN A 264 0.06 -16.78 1.50
C GLN A 264 0.96 -15.64 2.00
N THR A 265 1.48 -14.80 1.10
CA THR A 265 2.24 -13.58 1.43
C THR A 265 1.37 -12.33 1.50
N LEU A 266 0.11 -12.39 1.05
CA LEU A 266 -0.86 -11.31 1.15
C LEU A 266 -1.41 -11.18 2.57
N GLY A 267 -1.50 -9.94 3.05
CA GLY A 267 -2.04 -9.63 4.37
C GLY A 267 -3.57 -9.63 4.45
N LEU A 268 -4.08 -8.83 5.39
CA LEU A 268 -5.51 -8.74 5.76
C LEU A 268 -6.13 -10.11 6.11
N ASN A 269 -5.38 -11.00 6.77
CA ASN A 269 -5.82 -12.34 7.19
C ASN A 269 -6.39 -13.18 6.04
N GLY A 270 -5.84 -13.06 4.83
CA GLY A 270 -6.30 -13.77 3.63
C GLY A 270 -7.43 -13.07 2.87
N PHE A 271 -7.97 -11.94 3.36
CA PHE A 271 -9.03 -11.21 2.66
C PHE A 271 -8.60 -10.69 1.28
N LEU A 272 -7.38 -10.15 1.16
CA LEU A 272 -6.88 -9.63 -0.12
C LEU A 272 -6.62 -10.74 -1.14
N GLU A 273 -6.08 -11.88 -0.70
CA GLU A 273 -5.98 -13.11 -1.50
C GLU A 273 -7.37 -13.52 -2.00
N HIS A 274 -8.34 -13.59 -1.10
CA HIS A 274 -9.69 -14.01 -1.41
C HIS A 274 -10.35 -13.13 -2.48
N VAL A 275 -10.27 -11.81 -2.35
CA VAL A 275 -10.82 -10.85 -3.33
C VAL A 275 -10.14 -11.03 -4.69
N LEU A 276 -8.81 -11.14 -4.74
CA LEU A 276 -8.04 -11.32 -5.97
C LEU A 276 -8.44 -12.61 -6.72
N TYR A 277 -8.35 -13.76 -6.06
CA TYR A 277 -8.58 -15.05 -6.72
C TYR A 277 -10.04 -15.28 -7.10
N LYS A 278 -10.99 -14.77 -6.31
CA LYS A 278 -12.41 -14.79 -6.65
C LYS A 278 -12.68 -13.99 -7.93
N PHE A 279 -12.24 -12.73 -7.95
CA PHE A 279 -12.52 -11.84 -9.08
C PHE A 279 -11.79 -12.29 -10.35
N TRP A 280 -10.58 -12.84 -10.21
CA TRP A 280 -9.89 -13.56 -11.29
C TRP A 280 -10.72 -14.69 -11.86
N GLY A 281 -11.29 -15.54 -11.00
CA GLY A 281 -12.22 -16.60 -11.41
C GLY A 281 -13.42 -16.05 -12.18
N ASP A 282 -14.09 -15.02 -11.68
CA ASP A 282 -15.28 -14.47 -12.31
C ASP A 282 -14.98 -13.84 -13.69
N VAL A 283 -13.86 -13.11 -13.83
CA VAL A 283 -13.40 -12.55 -15.12
C VAL A 283 -13.00 -13.63 -16.11
N GLN A 284 -12.37 -14.73 -15.66
CA GLN A 284 -11.98 -15.83 -16.56
C GLN A 284 -13.18 -16.60 -17.11
N HIS A 285 -14.21 -16.84 -16.30
CA HIS A 285 -15.36 -17.68 -16.68
C HIS A 285 -16.49 -16.87 -17.35
N GLY A 286 -16.29 -15.56 -17.56
CA GLY A 286 -17.31 -14.70 -18.16
C GLY A 286 -18.55 -14.50 -17.28
N ASN A 287 -18.44 -14.78 -15.97
CA ASN A 287 -19.54 -14.54 -15.03
C ASN A 287 -19.78 -13.02 -14.95
N GLN A 288 -20.97 -12.57 -15.36
CA GLN A 288 -21.37 -11.18 -15.18
C GLN A 288 -21.75 -10.96 -13.70
N VAL A 289 -20.77 -10.59 -12.87
CA VAL A 289 -20.93 -10.44 -11.41
C VAL A 289 -21.24 -9.02 -10.97
N MET A 290 -21.38 -8.05 -11.88
CA MET A 290 -21.73 -6.65 -11.55
C MET A 290 -22.76 -6.09 -12.54
N HIS A 291 -24.03 -6.09 -12.13
CA HIS A 291 -25.13 -5.28 -12.68
C HIS A 291 -26.00 -4.81 -11.52
#